data_AF-A0A292QNM6-F1
#
_entry.id   AF-A0A292QNM6-F1
#
_cell.length_a   1.000
_cell.length_b   1.000
_cell.length_c   1.000
_cell.angle_alpha   90.00
_cell.angle_beta   90.00
_cell.angle_gamma   90.00
#
_symmetry.space_group_name_H-M   'P 1'
#
loop_
_entity.id
_entity.type
_entity.pdbx_description
1 polymer ?
#
loop_
_entity_poly.entity_id
_entity_poly.type
_entity_poly.pdbx_seq_one_letter_code
_entity_poly.pdbx_strand_id
1 'polypeptide(L)'
;MEAKARQTDIKMTARKLRRVINEVRGKSVVEAQDMLRFMPYFAARVVEKNLKAAVANAQEKYGVGAESLKVSEIFADESVTYKRARTRAQGRMYSRLKRTSHLTLKVSDITK
;
A
#
# COMPACT_ATOMS: atom_id res chain seq x y z
N MET A 1 -8.64 19.17 1.76
CA MET A 1 -8.99 18.29 2.89
C MET A 1 -8.23 16.99 2.68
N GLU A 2 -7.73 16.36 3.75
CA GLU A 2 -6.89 15.15 3.60
C GLU A 2 -7.27 14.09 4.63
N ALA A 3 -7.46 12.86 4.17
CA ALA A 3 -7.63 11.71 5.04
C ALA A 3 -6.50 10.71 4.79
N LYS A 4 -6.03 10.06 5.85
CA LYS A 4 -4.94 9.09 5.80
C LYS A 4 -5.42 7.70 6.24
N ALA A 5 -4.88 6.67 5.61
CA ALA A 5 -4.92 5.29 6.09
C ALA A 5 -3.50 4.75 6.16
N ARG A 6 -3.21 4.00 7.23
CA ARG A 6 -1.90 3.37 7.44
C ARG A 6 -2.11 1.92 7.81
N GLN A 7 -1.35 1.05 7.14
CA GLN A 7 -1.27 -0.36 7.49
C GLN A 7 0.17 -0.71 7.87
N THR A 8 0.34 -1.19 9.10
CA THR A 8 1.64 -1.58 9.65
C THR A 8 1.91 -3.08 9.48
N ASP A 9 3.19 -3.45 9.57
CA ASP A 9 3.68 -4.85 9.58
C ASP A 9 3.16 -5.77 8.46
N ILE A 10 3.09 -5.24 7.24
CA ILE A 10 2.74 -6.04 6.07
C ILE A 10 3.88 -7.02 5.81
N LYS A 11 3.58 -8.32 5.80
CA LYS A 11 4.55 -9.41 5.56
C LYS A 11 4.96 -9.52 4.07
N MET A 12 5.37 -8.40 3.50
CA MET A 12 5.80 -8.27 2.12
C MET A 12 6.93 -7.25 2.01
N THR A 13 7.78 -7.38 0.99
CA THR A 13 8.85 -6.40 0.74
C THR A 13 8.29 -5.13 0.13
N ALA A 14 8.77 -3.97 0.58
CA ALA A 14 8.35 -2.66 0.08
C ALA A 14 8.45 -2.54 -1.45
N ARG A 15 9.46 -3.15 -2.08
CA ARG A 15 9.62 -3.17 -3.55
C ARG A 15 8.40 -3.73 -4.29
N LYS A 16 7.79 -4.81 -3.79
CA LYS A 16 6.60 -5.42 -4.42
C LYS A 16 5.37 -4.52 -4.29
N LEU A 17 5.23 -3.82 -3.16
CA LEU A 17 4.18 -2.82 -2.98
C LEU A 17 4.39 -1.61 -3.89
N ARG A 18 5.63 -1.07 -3.96
CA ARG A 18 5.97 0.09 -4.78
C ARG A 18 5.61 -0.09 -6.25
N ARG A 19 5.74 -1.31 -6.78
CA ARG A 19 5.30 -1.63 -8.15
C ARG A 19 3.83 -1.28 -8.40
N VAL A 20 2.95 -1.60 -7.45
CA VAL A 20 1.50 -1.32 -7.57
C VAL A 20 1.19 0.12 -7.22
N ILE A 21 1.82 0.63 -6.17
CA ILE A 21 1.60 2.00 -5.66
C ILE A 21 1.91 3.06 -6.73
N ASN A 22 2.96 2.85 -7.52
CA ASN A 22 3.35 3.79 -8.56
C ASN A 22 2.29 3.92 -9.66
N GLU A 23 1.54 2.85 -9.96
CA GLU A 23 0.47 2.88 -10.95
C GLU A 23 -0.77 3.64 -10.47
N VAL A 24 -1.00 3.67 -9.15
CA VAL A 24 -2.22 4.22 -8.53
C VAL A 24 -2.03 5.67 -8.06
N ARG A 25 -0.78 6.14 -7.98
CA ARG A 25 -0.47 7.49 -7.51
C ARG A 25 -1.07 8.55 -8.43
N GLY A 26 -1.76 9.54 -7.85
CA GLY A 26 -2.32 10.68 -8.58
C GLY A 26 -3.65 10.40 -9.30
N LYS A 27 -4.13 9.15 -9.31
CA LYS A 27 -5.41 8.79 -9.93
C LYS A 27 -6.59 9.13 -9.04
N SER A 28 -7.77 9.21 -9.66
CA SER A 28 -9.04 9.26 -8.95
C SER A 28 -9.23 7.97 -8.13
N VAL A 29 -9.95 8.05 -7.02
CA VAL A 29 -10.20 6.88 -6.16
C VAL A 29 -10.98 5.80 -6.90
N VAL A 30 -11.93 6.18 -7.77
CA VAL A 30 -12.75 5.25 -8.55
C VAL A 30 -11.88 4.47 -9.54
N GLU A 31 -11.08 5.17 -10.35
CA GLU A 31 -10.15 4.55 -11.30
C GLU A 31 -9.12 3.66 -10.59
N ALA A 32 -8.59 4.14 -9.46
CA ALA A 32 -7.67 3.38 -8.62
C ALA A 32 -8.29 2.06 -8.13
N GLN A 33 -9.56 2.10 -7.71
CA GLN A 33 -10.26 0.92 -7.22
C GLN A 33 -10.47 -0.13 -8.32
N ASP A 34 -10.86 0.30 -9.51
CA ASP A 34 -11.03 -0.61 -10.65
C ASP A 34 -9.70 -1.22 -11.09
N MET A 35 -8.66 -0.40 -11.20
CA MET A 35 -7.32 -0.85 -11.55
C MET A 35 -6.79 -1.89 -10.55
N LEU A 36 -6.95 -1.64 -9.25
CA LEU A 36 -6.52 -2.55 -8.20
C LEU A 36 -7.30 -3.87 -8.21
N ARG A 37 -8.58 -3.85 -8.57
CA ARG A 37 -9.44 -5.04 -8.63
C ARG A 37 -8.99 -6.03 -9.71
N PHE A 38 -8.52 -5.53 -10.86
CA PHE A 38 -8.12 -6.36 -11.99
C PHE A 38 -6.60 -6.67 -12.03
N MET A 39 -5.80 -6.04 -11.17
CA MET A 39 -4.37 -6.35 -11.10
C MET A 39 -4.11 -7.77 -10.57
N PRO A 40 -3.24 -8.56 -11.21
CA PRO A 40 -2.95 -9.95 -10.80
C PRO A 40 -2.08 -10.05 -9.54
N TYR A 41 -1.54 -8.93 -9.04
CA TYR A 41 -0.58 -8.93 -7.95
C TYR A 41 -1.27 -9.04 -6.59
N PHE A 42 -0.75 -9.89 -5.70
CA PHE A 42 -1.20 -9.92 -4.30
C PHE A 42 -1.09 -8.56 -3.59
N ALA A 43 -0.10 -7.75 -3.98
CA ALA A 43 0.08 -6.39 -3.50
C ALA A 43 -1.15 -5.49 -3.77
N ALA A 44 -1.88 -5.73 -4.85
CA ALA A 44 -3.08 -4.96 -5.20
C ALA A 44 -4.17 -5.11 -4.14
N ARG A 45 -4.41 -6.33 -3.65
CA ARG A 45 -5.39 -6.59 -2.57
C ARG A 45 -5.06 -5.83 -1.28
N VAL A 46 -3.78 -5.71 -0.95
CA VAL A 46 -3.32 -4.96 0.23
C VAL A 46 -3.56 -3.47 0.05
N VAL A 47 -3.23 -2.92 -1.13
CA VAL A 47 -3.46 -1.51 -1.43
C VAL A 47 -4.95 -1.19 -1.51
N GLU A 48 -5.77 -2.05 -2.11
CA GLU A 48 -7.22 -1.92 -2.21
C GLU A 48 -7.88 -1.82 -0.83
N LYS A 49 -7.49 -2.70 0.10
CA LYS A 49 -7.99 -2.65 1.48
C LYS A 49 -7.67 -1.31 2.14
N ASN A 50 -6.46 -0.80 1.94
CA ASN A 50 -6.03 0.48 2.52
C ASN A 50 -6.73 1.67 1.84
N LEU A 51 -6.99 1.60 0.54
CA LEU A 51 -7.74 2.62 -0.20
C LEU A 51 -9.17 2.71 0.33
N LYS A 52 -9.86 1.57 0.50
CA LYS A 52 -11.20 1.52 1.10
C LYS A 52 -11.24 2.13 2.50
N ALA A 53 -10.23 1.83 3.33
CA ALA A 53 -10.11 2.43 4.66
C ALA A 53 -9.88 3.96 4.60
N ALA A 54 -9.09 4.45 3.65
CA ALA A 54 -8.87 5.89 3.50
C ALA A 54 -10.14 6.63 3.06
N VAL A 55 -10.93 6.04 2.17
CA VAL A 55 -12.23 6.58 1.73
C VAL A 55 -13.21 6.61 2.88
N ALA A 56 -13.31 5.52 3.66
CA ALA A 56 -14.16 5.49 4.84
C ALA A 56 -13.77 6.59 5.86
N ASN A 57 -12.48 6.77 6.11
CA ASN A 57 -11.98 7.83 6.98
C ASN A 57 -12.29 9.24 6.44
N ALA A 58 -12.27 9.43 5.12
CA ALA A 58 -12.63 10.69 4.48
C ALA A 58 -14.13 10.98 4.62
N GLN A 59 -14.96 9.96 4.42
CA GLN A 59 -16.41 10.05 4.54
C GLN A 59 -16.82 10.39 5.98
N GLU A 60 -16.23 9.73 6.98
CA GLU A 60 -16.54 9.99 8.39
C GLU A 60 -16.12 11.40 8.83
N LYS A 61 -14.95 11.89 8.37
CA LYS A 61 -14.42 13.19 8.80
C LYS A 61 -15.00 14.38 8.06
N TYR A 62 -15.31 14.22 6.77
CA TYR A 62 -15.61 15.33 5.88
C TYR A 62 -16.92 15.15 5.10
N GLY A 63 -17.60 14.01 5.22
CA GLY A 63 -18.87 13.74 4.53
C GLY A 63 -18.77 13.62 3.00
N VAL A 64 -17.56 13.51 2.45
CA VAL A 64 -17.32 13.44 1.00
C VAL A 64 -17.40 12.00 0.48
N GLY A 65 -17.95 11.87 -0.73
CA GLY A 65 -18.01 10.61 -1.47
C GLY A 65 -16.70 10.26 -2.17
N ALA A 66 -16.60 9.03 -2.68
CA ALA A 66 -15.40 8.54 -3.36
C ALA A 66 -15.10 9.27 -4.69
N GLU A 67 -16.13 9.83 -5.34
CA GLU A 67 -16.03 10.47 -6.65
C GLU A 67 -15.25 11.79 -6.63
N SER A 68 -15.27 12.52 -5.52
CA SER A 68 -14.54 13.78 -5.36
C SER A 68 -13.11 13.59 -4.86
N LEU A 69 -12.68 12.35 -4.60
CA LEU A 69 -11.38 12.06 -3.99
C LEU A 69 -10.36 11.57 -5.02
N LYS A 70 -9.12 12.03 -4.86
CA LYS A 70 -7.93 11.52 -5.55
C LYS A 70 -6.89 10.99 -4.56
N VAL A 71 -6.03 10.09 -5.03
CA VAL A 71 -4.89 9.60 -4.27
C VAL A 71 -3.77 10.65 -4.34
N SER A 72 -3.62 11.45 -3.28
CA SER A 72 -2.61 12.51 -3.22
C SER A 72 -1.20 11.96 -3.05
N GLU A 73 -1.01 11.17 -1.98
CA GLU A 73 0.28 10.58 -1.66
C GLU A 73 0.12 9.12 -1.28
N ILE A 74 0.99 8.29 -1.83
CA ILE A 74 1.03 6.88 -1.50
C ILE A 74 2.47 6.38 -1.56
N PHE A 75 2.92 5.79 -0.45
CA PHE A 75 4.28 5.31 -0.29
C PHE A 75 4.36 4.08 0.61
N ALA A 76 5.38 3.27 0.36
CA ALA A 76 5.69 2.09 1.15
C ALA A 76 7.11 2.19 1.71
N ASP A 77 7.19 2.09 3.02
CA ASP A 77 8.43 2.12 3.79
C ASP A 77 8.85 0.71 4.17
N GLU A 78 10.16 0.51 4.33
CA GLU A 78 10.65 -0.72 4.94
C GLU A 78 10.37 -0.71 6.44
N SER A 79 10.10 -1.90 6.98
CA SER A 79 9.88 -2.11 8.41
C SER A 79 10.89 -3.15 8.93
N VAL A 80 10.60 -3.77 10.07
CA VAL A 80 11.45 -4.74 10.73
C VAL A 80 11.78 -5.90 9.79
N THR A 81 13.06 -6.13 9.56
CA THR A 81 13.50 -7.26 8.75
C THR A 81 13.87 -8.44 9.63
N TYR A 82 13.11 -9.53 9.52
CA TYR A 82 13.45 -10.76 10.24
C TYR A 82 14.57 -11.51 9.54
N LYS A 83 15.66 -11.77 10.27
CA LYS A 83 16.77 -12.61 9.81
C LYS A 83 16.40 -14.08 9.98
N ARG A 84 16.59 -14.89 8.93
CA ARG A 84 16.48 -16.35 8.95
C ARG A 84 17.74 -16.95 8.36
N ALA A 85 18.24 -18.03 8.94
CA ALA A 85 19.32 -18.78 8.33
C ALA A 85 18.77 -19.70 7.22
N ARG A 86 19.58 -19.93 6.19
CA ARG A 86 19.35 -20.98 5.20
C ARG A 86 20.64 -21.79 5.05
N THR A 87 20.56 -23.07 5.34
CA THR A 87 21.67 -24.01 5.15
C THR A 87 21.99 -24.18 3.66
N ARG A 88 23.26 -24.41 3.36
CA ARG A 88 23.81 -24.59 2.02
C ARG A 88 24.81 -25.76 2.00
N ALA A 89 25.22 -26.16 0.79
CA ALA A 89 26.23 -27.18 0.60
C ALA A 89 27.54 -26.85 1.33
N GLN A 90 28.31 -27.88 1.67
CA GLN A 90 29.60 -27.78 2.37
C GLN A 90 29.52 -27.05 3.73
N GLY A 91 28.44 -27.26 4.49
CA GLY A 91 28.28 -26.67 5.84
C GLY A 91 28.10 -25.15 5.86
N ARG A 92 27.92 -24.50 4.70
CA ARG A 92 27.77 -23.04 4.61
C ARG A 92 26.38 -22.59 5.08
N MET A 93 26.30 -21.38 5.66
CA MET A 93 25.03 -20.78 6.10
C MET A 93 24.86 -19.38 5.50
N TYR A 94 23.75 -19.17 4.78
CA TYR A 94 23.42 -17.87 4.19
C TYR A 94 22.26 -17.21 4.93
N SER A 95 22.21 -15.88 4.89
CA SER A 95 21.09 -15.12 5.42
C SER A 95 19.92 -15.09 4.42
N ARG A 96 18.71 -15.33 4.92
CA ARG A 96 17.43 -15.13 4.23
C ARG A 96 16.66 -14.06 4.99
N LEU A 97 16.49 -12.90 4.36
CA LEU A 97 15.79 -11.77 4.96
C LEU A 97 14.29 -11.86 4.65
N LYS A 98 13.47 -11.92 5.71
CA LYS A 98 12.01 -11.78 5.62
C LYS A 98 11.65 -10.33 5.94
N ARG A 99 11.66 -9.52 4.89
CA ARG A 99 11.36 -8.08 4.94
C ARG A 99 9.86 -7.86 5.11
N THR A 100 9.50 -6.91 5.98
CA THR A 100 8.14 -6.36 6.10
C THR A 100 8.14 -4.90 5.64
N SER A 101 6.94 -4.34 5.54
CA SER A 101 6.75 -2.96 5.09
C SER A 101 5.57 -2.28 5.77
N HIS A 102 5.60 -0.96 5.80
CA HIS A 102 4.46 -0.12 6.15
C HIS A 102 3.91 0.53 4.89
N LEU A 103 2.59 0.61 4.77
CA LEU A 103 1.91 1.30 3.69
C LEU A 103 1.16 2.50 4.26
N THR A 104 1.42 3.67 3.71
CA THR A 104 0.69 4.91 4.02
C THR A 104 0.05 5.42 2.75
N LEU A 105 -1.25 5.71 2.82
CA LEU A 105 -2.06 6.22 1.73
C LEU A 105 -2.80 7.45 2.23
N LYS A 106 -2.70 8.56 1.49
CA LYS A 106 -3.45 9.78 1.70
C LYS A 106 -4.38 10.02 0.51
N VAL A 107 -5.61 10.39 0.80
CA VAL A 107 -6.59 10.86 -0.18
C VAL A 107 -6.83 12.35 0.05
N SER A 108 -6.93 13.10 -1.03
CA SER A 108 -7.29 14.51 -1.02
C SER A 108 -8.45 14.77 -1.96
N ASP A 109 -9.06 15.93 -1.81
CA ASP A 109 -10.03 16.44 -2.77
C ASP A 109 -9.37 16.71 -4.14
N ILE A 110 -10.13 16.57 -5.24
CA ILE A 110 -9.64 16.74 -6.61
C ILE A 110 -9.38 18.21 -6.95
N THR A 111 -10.22 19.10 -6.44
CA THR A 111 -10.25 20.56 -6.70
C THR A 111 -9.11 21.35 -6.06
N LYS A 112 -8.24 20.70 -5.30
CA LYS A 112 -7.02 21.29 -4.73
C LYS A 112 -5.75 20.84 -5.43
#